data_AF-A0A537A790-F1
#
_entry.id   AF-A0A537A790-F1
#
_cell.length_a   1.000
_cell.length_b   1.000
_cell.length_c   1.000
_cell.angle_alpha   90.00
_cell.angle_beta   90.00
_cell.angle_gamma   90.00
#
_symmetry.space_group_name_H-M   'P 1'
#
loop_
_entity.id
_entity.type
_entity.pdbx_description
1 polymer ?
#
loop_
_entity_poly.entity_id
_entity_poly.type
_entity_poly.pdbx_seq_one_letter_code
_entity_poly.pdbx_strand_id
1 'polypeptide(L)'
;MGWLVAFPILRTRGIYLALATFALNQVVQGTILNLDVVGGASGYPVPAHIGFAVVATFAVLVVVAMVALFHTRFGISVTAVSDDERVADLMGLSVRGLQSAAFTAGAALAGLGGALYAHHFNYIEAQNYGVLFSIYVVLYVLLGGTQTVYGPLLGAAVFTLLPELLRGSAAWRYVIFAWACC
;
A
#
# COMPACT_ATOMS: atom_id res chain seq x y z
N MET A 1 9.75 12.88 0.24
CA MET A 1 9.06 12.98 1.55
C MET A 1 9.31 11.79 2.47
N GLY A 2 9.48 10.56 1.97
CA GLY A 2 9.64 9.37 2.83
C GLY A 2 10.79 9.42 3.84
N TRP A 3 11.97 9.94 3.48
CA TRP A 3 13.15 9.90 4.37
C TRP A 3 13.04 10.86 5.57
N LEU A 4 12.46 12.04 5.36
CA LEU A 4 12.20 13.03 6.41
C LEU A 4 11.15 12.54 7.41
N VAL A 5 10.15 11.79 6.94
CA VAL A 5 9.07 11.23 7.77
C VAL A 5 9.51 9.92 8.46
N ALA A 6 10.40 9.14 7.82
CA ALA A 6 10.93 7.90 8.40
C ALA A 6 11.77 8.16 9.65
N PHE A 7 12.58 9.22 9.66
CA PHE A 7 13.51 9.53 10.76
C PHE A 7 12.83 9.73 12.13
N PRO A 8 11.72 10.51 12.27
CA PRO A 8 10.99 10.63 13.53
C PRO A 8 10.12 9.41 13.86
N ILE A 9 9.54 8.75 12.85
CA ILE A 9 8.63 7.61 13.02
C ILE A 9 9.34 6.38 13.60
N LEU A 10 10.60 6.17 13.26
CA LEU A 10 11.40 5.05 13.78
C LEU A 10 11.79 5.21 15.26
N ARG A 11 11.46 6.35 15.88
CA ARG A 11 11.67 6.58 17.32
C ARG A 11 10.54 6.00 18.18
N THR A 12 9.37 5.71 17.59
CA THR A 12 8.21 5.16 18.31
C THR A 12 8.03 3.68 17.98
N ARG A 13 7.83 2.84 19.02
CA ARG A 13 7.66 1.39 18.89
C ARG A 13 6.20 0.99 19.11
N GLY A 14 5.76 -0.06 18.40
CA GLY A 14 4.48 -0.72 18.63
C GLY A 14 3.27 0.15 18.26
N ILE A 15 2.32 0.29 19.19
CA ILE A 15 1.02 0.94 18.97
C ILE A 15 1.16 2.40 18.52
N TYR A 16 2.21 3.08 18.98
CA TYR A 16 2.48 4.48 18.62
C TYR A 16 2.81 4.68 17.13
N LEU A 17 3.39 3.67 16.47
CA LEU A 17 3.68 3.71 15.03
C LEU A 17 2.37 3.67 14.21
N ALA A 18 1.44 2.81 14.61
CA ALA A 18 0.14 2.69 13.97
C ALA A 18 -0.68 3.96 14.14
N LEU A 19 -0.71 4.52 15.36
CA LEU A 19 -1.40 5.78 15.66
C LEU A 19 -0.82 6.96 14.84
N ALA A 20 0.51 7.03 14.73
CA ALA A 20 1.18 8.08 13.95
C ALA A 20 0.84 7.99 12.45
N THR A 21 0.81 6.78 11.89
CA THR A 21 0.47 6.56 10.47
C THR A 21 -1.00 6.93 10.20
N PHE A 22 -1.90 6.60 11.12
CA PHE A 22 -3.31 6.99 11.04
C PHE A 22 -3.48 8.52 11.10
N ALA A 23 -2.81 9.18 12.04
CA ALA A 23 -2.86 10.64 12.19
C ALA A 23 -2.29 11.33 10.94
N LEU A 24 -1.19 10.83 10.39
CA LEU A 24 -0.61 11.34 9.15
C LEU A 24 -1.58 11.23 7.98
N ASN A 25 -2.28 10.10 7.83
CA ASN A 25 -3.32 9.94 6.81
C ASN A 25 -4.43 11.00 6.95
N GLN A 26 -4.95 11.20 8.17
CA GLN A 26 -5.98 12.21 8.41
C GLN A 26 -5.50 13.65 8.13
N VAL A 27 -4.27 13.99 8.52
CA VAL A 27 -3.71 15.31 8.21
C VAL A 27 -3.57 15.50 6.69
N VAL A 28 -3.13 14.47 5.97
CA VAL A 28 -3.02 14.52 4.50
C VAL A 28 -4.40 14.69 3.86
N GLN A 29 -5.42 13.92 4.26
CA GLN A 29 -6.79 14.09 3.76
C GLN A 29 -7.34 15.48 4.07
N GLY A 30 -7.22 15.94 5.31
CA GLY A 30 -7.68 17.27 5.72
C GLY A 30 -7.00 18.38 4.92
N THR A 31 -5.71 18.25 4.63
CA THR A 31 -4.97 19.22 3.82
C THR A 31 -5.42 19.19 2.36
N ILE A 32 -5.62 18.01 1.77
CA ILE A 32 -6.10 17.87 0.37
C ILE A 32 -7.49 18.47 0.20
N LEU A 33 -8.39 18.24 1.15
CA LEU A 33 -9.75 18.79 1.11
C LEU A 33 -9.79 20.32 1.23
N ASN A 34 -8.79 20.92 1.88
CA ASN A 34 -8.65 22.38 2.03
C ASN A 34 -7.84 23.04 0.91
N LEU A 35 -7.29 22.29 -0.04
CA LEU A 35 -6.53 22.85 -1.15
C LEU A 35 -7.43 23.02 -2.39
N ASP A 36 -7.85 24.26 -2.64
CA ASP A 36 -8.64 24.63 -3.83
C ASP A 36 -7.89 24.35 -5.16
N VAL A 37 -6.55 24.32 -5.13
CA VAL A 37 -5.68 24.00 -6.28
C VAL A 37 -5.88 22.58 -6.82
N VAL A 38 -6.34 21.64 -5.98
CA VAL A 38 -6.58 20.22 -6.35
C VAL A 38 -8.07 19.95 -6.57
N GLY A 39 -8.90 21.01 -6.66
CA GLY A 39 -10.35 20.89 -6.80
C GLY A 39 -11.10 20.61 -5.50
N GLY A 40 -10.44 20.68 -4.34
CA GLY A 40 -11.05 20.50 -3.01
C GLY A 40 -11.84 19.20 -2.89
N ALA A 41 -13.06 19.29 -2.36
CA ALA A 41 -13.97 18.15 -2.23
C ALA A 41 -14.57 17.68 -3.58
N SER A 42 -14.47 18.47 -4.64
CA SER A 42 -15.04 18.15 -5.96
C SER A 42 -14.11 17.32 -6.83
N GLY A 43 -12.81 17.26 -6.52
CA GLY A 43 -11.84 16.45 -7.25
C GLY A 43 -11.31 17.08 -8.55
N TYR A 44 -10.14 16.61 -9.00
CA TYR A 44 -9.46 17.13 -10.19
C TYR A 44 -9.56 16.15 -11.36
N PRO A 45 -10.10 16.55 -12.53
CA PRO A 45 -10.10 15.73 -13.72
C PRO A 45 -8.70 15.72 -14.35
N VAL A 46 -8.09 14.54 -14.46
CA VAL A 46 -6.77 14.38 -15.08
C VAL A 46 -6.95 14.15 -16.59
N PRO A 47 -6.43 15.03 -17.47
CA PRO A 47 -6.70 14.97 -18.91
C PRO A 47 -5.87 13.93 -19.67
N ALA A 48 -4.94 13.24 -19.01
CA ALA A 48 -4.09 12.24 -19.63
C ALA A 48 -4.58 10.83 -19.26
N HIS A 49 -5.18 10.16 -20.24
CA HIS A 49 -5.65 8.78 -20.08
C HIS A 49 -4.46 7.82 -20.28
N ILE A 50 -4.05 7.11 -19.23
CA ILE A 50 -3.09 6.03 -19.37
C ILE A 50 -3.85 4.73 -19.67
N GLY A 51 -3.59 4.16 -20.84
CA GLY A 51 -4.17 2.88 -21.25
C GLY A 51 -3.74 1.73 -20.33
N PHE A 52 -4.62 0.75 -20.16
CA PHE A 52 -4.42 -0.41 -19.28
C PHE A 52 -3.07 -1.13 -19.51
N ALA A 53 -2.59 -1.17 -20.76
CA ALA A 53 -1.31 -1.78 -21.11
C ALA A 53 -0.13 -1.14 -20.36
N VAL A 54 -0.12 0.19 -20.19
CA VAL A 54 0.96 0.89 -19.49
C VAL A 54 0.91 0.62 -17.99
N VAL A 55 -0.30 0.60 -17.40
CA VAL A 55 -0.49 0.23 -15.99
C VAL A 55 -0.02 -1.19 -15.73
N ALA A 56 -0.41 -2.13 -16.60
CA ALA A 56 0.01 -3.53 -16.50
C ALA A 56 1.53 -3.69 -16.64
N THR A 57 2.16 -2.99 -17.59
CA THR A 57 3.63 -3.03 -17.73
C THR A 57 4.33 -2.47 -16.50
N PHE A 58 3.86 -1.36 -15.92
CA PHE A 58 4.43 -0.80 -14.69
C PHE A 58 4.24 -1.73 -13.50
N ALA A 59 3.05 -2.34 -13.34
CA ALA A 59 2.80 -3.30 -12.29
C ALA A 59 3.76 -4.50 -12.39
N VAL A 60 3.93 -5.06 -13.59
CA VAL A 60 4.89 -6.16 -13.82
C VAL A 60 6.32 -5.71 -13.53
N LEU A 61 6.71 -4.50 -13.94
CA LEU A 61 8.05 -3.96 -13.71
C LEU A 61 8.33 -3.78 -12.21
N VAL A 62 7.35 -3.30 -11.44
CA VAL A 62 7.44 -3.20 -9.98
C VAL A 62 7.58 -4.57 -9.32
N VAL A 63 6.81 -5.56 -9.77
CA VAL A 63 6.91 -6.94 -9.25
C VAL A 63 8.29 -7.51 -9.53
N VAL A 64 8.80 -7.38 -10.77
CA VAL A 64 10.14 -7.85 -11.14
C VAL A 64 11.22 -7.12 -10.33
N ALA A 65 11.09 -5.80 -10.15
CA ALA A 65 12.01 -5.02 -9.34
C ALA A 65 12.00 -5.46 -7.87
N MET A 66 10.83 -5.77 -7.29
CA MET A 66 10.75 -6.30 -5.93
C MET A 66 11.37 -7.70 -5.83
N VAL A 67 11.08 -8.61 -6.75
CA VAL A 67 11.68 -9.95 -6.77
C VAL A 67 13.21 -9.86 -6.87
N ALA A 68 13.72 -8.99 -7.74
CA ALA A 68 15.15 -8.73 -7.86
C ALA A 68 15.73 -8.17 -6.55
N LEU A 69 15.04 -7.21 -5.91
CA LEU A 69 15.48 -6.61 -4.65
C LEU A 69 15.53 -7.64 -3.51
N PHE A 70 14.55 -8.55 -3.42
CA PHE A 70 14.53 -9.62 -2.42
C PHE A 70 15.66 -10.65 -2.62
N HIS A 71 16.12 -10.84 -3.86
CA HIS A 71 17.29 -11.67 -4.15
C HIS A 71 18.65 -11.00 -3.84
N THR A 72 18.68 -9.69 -3.58
CA THR A 72 19.91 -8.97 -3.24
C THR A 72 20.24 -9.08 -1.75
N ARG A 73 21.49 -8.71 -1.38
CA ARG A 73 21.95 -8.63 0.01
C ARG A 73 21.02 -7.78 0.91
N PHE A 74 20.40 -6.75 0.33
CA PHE A 74 19.46 -5.90 1.06
C PHE A 74 18.22 -6.68 1.51
N GLY A 75 17.60 -7.46 0.62
CA GLY A 75 16.44 -8.31 0.96
C GLY A 75 16.76 -9.30 2.08
N ILE A 76 17.88 -10.00 1.97
CA ILE A 76 18.32 -10.98 2.99
C ILE A 76 18.54 -10.30 4.35
N SER A 77 19.16 -9.11 4.37
CA SER A 77 19.35 -8.37 5.61
C SER A 77 18.03 -7.91 6.23
N VAL A 78 17.03 -7.57 5.42
CA VAL A 78 15.70 -7.15 5.90
C VAL A 78 14.96 -8.34 6.50
N THR A 79 15.04 -9.52 5.88
CA THR A 79 14.48 -10.76 6.44
C THR A 79 15.12 -11.11 7.77
N ALA A 80 16.46 -10.99 7.88
CA ALA A 80 17.17 -11.24 9.14
C ALA A 80 16.75 -10.29 10.27
N VAL A 81 16.51 -9.01 9.97
CA VAL A 81 15.98 -8.03 10.94
C VAL A 81 14.53 -8.34 11.33
N SER A 82 13.74 -8.92 10.42
CA SER A 82 12.34 -9.29 10.67
C SER A 82 12.19 -10.50 11.59
N ASP A 83 13.15 -11.44 11.59
CA ASP A 83 13.12 -12.60 12.47
C ASP A 83 13.46 -12.23 13.91
N ASP A 84 14.60 -11.57 14.14
CA ASP A 84 14.97 -11.04 15.45
C ASP A 84 15.85 -9.78 15.33
N GLU A 85 15.22 -8.64 15.62
CA GLU A 85 15.86 -7.32 15.60
C GLU A 85 17.09 -7.26 16.52
N ARG A 86 17.03 -7.93 17.68
CA ARG A 86 18.07 -7.86 18.71
C ARG A 86 19.27 -8.72 18.34
N VAL A 87 19.03 -9.88 17.71
CA VAL A 87 20.11 -10.73 17.16
C VAL A 87 20.76 -10.06 15.95
N ALA A 88 19.98 -9.41 15.09
CA ALA A 88 20.52 -8.68 13.93
C ALA A 88 21.44 -7.52 14.34
N ASP A 89 21.10 -6.78 15.41
CA ASP A 89 21.92 -5.69 15.95
C ASP A 89 23.25 -6.21 16.52
N LEU A 90 23.22 -7.38 17.19
CA LEU A 90 24.43 -8.05 17.70
C LEU A 90 25.35 -8.55 16.57
N MET A 91 24.78 -8.88 15.40
CA MET A 91 25.52 -9.28 14.21
C MET A 91 26.12 -8.09 13.43
N GLY A 92 25.97 -6.86 13.95
CA GLY A 92 26.54 -5.64 13.36
C GLY A 92 25.70 -5.03 12.23
N LEU A 93 24.44 -5.45 12.05
CA LEU A 93 23.52 -4.84 11.08
C LEU A 93 22.92 -3.57 11.65
N SER A 94 22.95 -2.48 10.88
CA SER A 94 22.30 -1.22 11.26
C SER A 94 20.78 -1.33 11.10
N VAL A 95 20.09 -1.88 12.10
CA VAL A 95 18.64 -2.11 12.11
C VAL A 95 17.84 -0.86 11.72
N ARG A 96 18.15 0.29 12.34
CA ARG A 96 17.45 1.56 12.09
C ARG A 96 17.64 2.04 10.65
N GLY A 97 18.85 1.87 10.10
CA GLY A 97 19.15 2.22 8.71
C GLY A 97 18.34 1.35 7.74
N LEU A 98 18.29 0.04 8.01
CA LEU A 98 17.56 -0.92 7.20
C LEU A 98 16.05 -0.67 7.21
N GLN A 99 15.46 -0.41 8.39
CA GLN A 99 14.04 -0.07 8.51
C GLN A 99 13.70 1.24 7.78
N SER A 100 14.57 2.26 7.86
CA SER A 100 14.37 3.52 7.14
C SER A 100 14.44 3.35 5.62
N ALA A 101 15.36 2.51 5.13
CA ALA A 101 15.50 2.20 3.71
C ALA A 101 14.29 1.39 3.20
N ALA A 102 13.82 0.40 3.98
CA ALA A 102 12.62 -0.37 3.65
C ALA A 102 11.36 0.52 3.63
N PHE A 103 11.19 1.40 4.61
CA PHE A 103 10.06 2.33 4.66
C PHE A 103 10.07 3.33 3.50
N THR A 104 11.24 3.89 3.17
CA THR A 104 11.36 4.83 2.05
C THR A 104 11.11 4.18 0.70
N ALA A 105 11.62 2.96 0.49
CA ALA A 105 11.32 2.17 -0.71
C ALA A 105 9.83 1.84 -0.83
N GLY A 106 9.20 1.41 0.26
CA GLY A 106 7.76 1.14 0.30
C GLY A 106 6.92 2.39 0.04
N ALA A 107 7.27 3.53 0.64
CA ALA A 107 6.58 4.80 0.41
C ALA A 107 6.72 5.30 -1.04
N ALA A 108 7.88 5.09 -1.67
CA ALA A 108 8.10 5.43 -3.07
C ALA A 108 7.21 4.59 -4.00
N LEU A 109 7.13 3.27 -3.75
CA LEU A 109 6.27 2.36 -4.51
C LEU A 109 4.78 2.66 -4.29
N ALA A 110 4.36 2.94 -3.06
CA ALA A 110 2.99 3.34 -2.74
C ALA A 110 2.60 4.65 -3.43
N GLY A 111 3.51 5.64 -3.46
CA GLY A 111 3.29 6.90 -4.17
C GLY A 111 3.18 6.72 -5.69
N LEU A 112 4.03 5.87 -6.29
CA LEU A 112 3.94 5.51 -7.70
C LEU A 112 2.62 4.80 -8.02
N GLY A 113 2.19 3.86 -7.18
CA GLY A 113 0.91 3.16 -7.33
C GLY A 113 -0.28 4.12 -7.28
N GLY A 114 -0.30 5.05 -6.33
CA GLY A 114 -1.33 6.08 -6.22
C GLY A 114 -1.37 7.04 -7.43
N ALA A 115 -0.20 7.45 -7.92
CA ALA A 115 -0.10 8.30 -9.12
C ALA A 115 -0.64 7.60 -10.38
N LEU A 116 -0.33 6.30 -10.55
CA LEU A 116 -0.89 5.50 -11.65
C LEU A 116 -2.40 5.32 -11.52
N TYR A 117 -2.90 5.06 -10.31
CA TYR A 117 -4.34 4.90 -10.05
C TYR A 117 -5.12 6.18 -10.41
N ALA A 118 -4.60 7.35 -10.00
CA ALA A 118 -5.18 8.65 -10.33
C ALA A 118 -5.27 8.89 -11.86
N HIS A 119 -4.24 8.51 -12.60
CA HIS A 119 -4.20 8.65 -14.06
C HIS A 119 -5.10 7.65 -14.79
N HIS A 120 -5.32 6.46 -14.22
CA HIS A 120 -6.18 5.45 -14.85
C HIS A 120 -7.67 5.81 -14.70
N PHE A 121 -8.08 6.33 -13.55
CA PHE A 121 -9.48 6.69 -13.28
C PHE A 121 -9.85 8.11 -13.74
N ASN A 122 -8.89 8.93 -14.20
CA ASN A 122 -9.06 10.30 -14.72
C ASN A 122 -9.79 11.27 -13.77
N TYR A 123 -10.04 10.84 -12.53
CA TYR A 123 -10.79 11.56 -11.52
C TYR A 123 -10.17 11.26 -10.16
N ILE A 124 -9.73 12.30 -9.47
CA ILE A 124 -9.13 12.19 -8.13
C ILE A 124 -10.17 12.68 -7.14
N GLU A 125 -10.82 11.75 -6.44
CA GLU A 125 -11.75 12.06 -5.35
C GLU A 125 -11.13 11.65 -4.01
N ALA A 126 -10.89 12.62 -3.13
CA ALA A 126 -10.25 12.39 -1.83
C ALA A 126 -11.05 11.42 -0.93
N GLN A 127 -12.36 11.35 -1.14
CA GLN A 127 -13.28 10.51 -0.34
C GLN A 127 -13.03 9.01 -0.55
N ASN A 128 -12.48 8.60 -1.69
CA ASN A 128 -12.13 7.20 -1.98
C ASN A 128 -10.82 6.75 -1.29
N TYR A 129 -9.95 7.70 -0.91
CA TYR A 129 -8.68 7.42 -0.21
C TYR A 129 -8.84 7.39 1.31
N GLY A 130 -10.04 7.01 1.78
CA GLY A 130 -10.41 6.92 3.18
C GLY A 130 -9.66 5.85 3.99
N VAL A 131 -9.95 5.77 5.28
CA VAL A 131 -9.43 4.73 6.18
C VAL A 131 -9.75 3.33 5.68
N LEU A 132 -10.93 3.13 5.08
CA LEU A 132 -11.36 1.88 4.46
C LEU A 132 -10.38 1.38 3.39
N PHE A 133 -9.87 2.27 2.54
CA PHE A 133 -8.87 1.89 1.53
C PHE A 133 -7.58 1.38 2.17
N SER A 134 -7.12 2.05 3.23
CA SER A 134 -5.93 1.59 3.97
C SER A 134 -6.14 0.20 4.60
N ILE A 135 -7.34 -0.08 5.10
CA ILE A 135 -7.71 -1.40 5.63
C ILE A 135 -7.70 -2.46 4.51
N TYR A 136 -8.27 -2.15 3.34
CA TYR A 136 -8.25 -3.08 2.20
C TYR A 136 -6.83 -3.40 1.73
N VAL A 137 -5.94 -2.42 1.66
CA VAL A 137 -4.53 -2.64 1.31
C VAL A 137 -3.86 -3.62 2.28
N VAL A 138 -4.07 -3.45 3.59
CA VAL A 138 -3.55 -4.39 4.60
C VAL A 138 -4.18 -5.78 4.45
N LEU A 139 -5.49 -5.86 4.18
CA LEU A 139 -6.20 -7.12 3.95
C LEU A 139 -5.65 -7.88 2.74
N TYR A 140 -5.35 -7.20 1.63
CA TYR A 140 -4.77 -7.85 0.44
C TYR A 140 -3.43 -8.50 0.75
N VAL A 141 -2.59 -7.82 1.54
CA VAL A 141 -1.31 -8.37 1.99
C VAL A 141 -1.50 -9.52 2.96
N LEU A 142 -2.43 -9.39 3.91
CA LEU A 142 -2.68 -10.39 4.95
C LEU A 142 -3.26 -11.68 4.37
N LEU A 143 -4.21 -11.58 3.44
CA LEU A 143 -4.79 -12.75 2.74
C LEU A 143 -3.79 -13.39 1.78
N GLY A 144 -3.00 -12.56 1.09
CA GLY A 144 -2.00 -13.00 0.14
C GLY A 144 -0.77 -13.66 0.77
N GLY A 145 -0.46 -13.29 2.01
CA GLY A 145 0.72 -13.75 2.74
C GLY A 145 1.88 -12.74 2.68
N THR A 146 2.58 -12.59 3.81
CA THR A 146 3.68 -11.63 4.00
C THR A 146 5.05 -12.18 3.61
N GLN A 147 5.21 -13.50 3.48
CA GLN A 147 6.49 -14.15 3.22
C GLN A 147 6.91 -14.18 1.75
N THR A 148 5.99 -13.90 0.81
CA THR A 148 6.29 -13.98 -0.63
C THR A 148 5.89 -12.70 -1.36
N VAL A 149 6.69 -12.30 -2.35
CA VAL A 149 6.43 -11.11 -3.19
C VAL A 149 5.13 -11.26 -4.00
N TYR A 150 4.77 -12.50 -4.35
CA TYR A 150 3.55 -12.81 -5.10
C TYR A 150 2.28 -12.83 -4.22
N GLY A 151 2.43 -12.91 -2.90
CA GLY A 151 1.31 -12.98 -1.96
C GLY A 151 0.33 -11.82 -2.12
N PRO A 152 0.76 -10.56 -1.94
CA PRO A 152 -0.12 -9.39 -2.11
C PRO A 152 -0.78 -9.30 -3.49
N LEU A 153 -0.10 -9.81 -4.54
CA LEU A 153 -0.65 -9.86 -5.89
C LEU A 153 -1.84 -10.82 -5.99
N LEU A 154 -1.70 -12.01 -5.40
CA LEU A 154 -2.77 -13.00 -5.33
C LEU A 154 -3.93 -12.48 -4.46
N GLY A 155 -3.63 -11.85 -3.33
CA GLY A 155 -4.65 -11.25 -2.45
C GLY A 155 -5.46 -10.17 -3.18
N ALA A 156 -4.80 -9.28 -3.90
CA ALA A 156 -5.45 -8.26 -4.72
C ALA A 156 -6.26 -8.86 -5.88
N ALA A 157 -5.71 -9.86 -6.59
CA ALA A 157 -6.42 -10.53 -7.68
C ALA A 157 -7.70 -11.21 -7.18
N VAL A 158 -7.64 -11.95 -6.07
CA VAL A 158 -8.80 -12.60 -5.45
C VAL A 158 -9.84 -11.55 -5.04
N PHE A 159 -9.44 -10.51 -4.30
CA PHE A 159 -10.38 -9.48 -3.85
C PHE A 159 -10.96 -8.62 -4.97
N THR A 160 -10.33 -8.58 -6.15
CA THR A 160 -10.87 -7.87 -7.33
C THR A 160 -11.80 -8.78 -8.13
N LEU A 161 -11.38 -10.04 -8.37
CA LEU A 161 -12.17 -11.02 -9.14
C LEU A 161 -13.41 -11.50 -8.39
N LEU A 162 -13.33 -11.60 -7.07
CA LEU A 162 -14.44 -12.09 -6.24
C LEU A 162 -15.68 -11.19 -6.34
N PRO A 163 -15.63 -9.86 -6.10
CA PRO A 163 -16.78 -8.99 -6.32
C PRO A 163 -17.20 -8.91 -7.79
N GLU A 164 -16.30 -9.06 -8.76
CA GLU A 164 -16.63 -9.05 -10.19
C GLU A 164 -17.40 -10.32 -10.62
N LEU A 165 -17.03 -11.51 -10.10
CA LEU A 165 -17.80 -12.76 -10.27
C LEU A 165 -19.15 -12.69 -9.56
N LEU A 166 -19.21 -12.07 -8.38
CA LEU A 166 -20.46 -11.82 -7.68
C LEU A 166 -21.33 -10.77 -8.40
N ARG A 167 -20.72 -9.85 -9.17
CA ARG A 167 -21.43 -8.84 -9.99
C ARG A 167 -22.18 -9.49 -11.14
N GLY A 168 -21.63 -10.55 -11.73
CA GLY A 168 -22.31 -11.37 -12.75
C GLY A 168 -23.44 -12.25 -12.21
N SER A 169 -23.50 -12.48 -10.90
CA SER A 169 -24.48 -13.35 -10.26
C SER A 169 -25.20 -12.63 -9.11
N ALA A 170 -26.07 -11.68 -9.48
CA ALA A 170 -26.86 -10.85 -8.56
C ALA A 170 -27.60 -11.61 -7.43
N ALA A 171 -27.75 -12.94 -7.54
CA ALA A 171 -28.40 -13.80 -6.56
C ALA A 171 -27.54 -14.15 -5.31
N TRP A 172 -26.21 -14.26 -5.43
CA TRP A 172 -25.37 -14.75 -4.31
C TRP A 172 -24.98 -13.66 -3.30
N ARG A 173 -25.16 -12.40 -3.68
CA ARG A 173 -24.83 -11.22 -2.87
C ARG A 173 -25.59 -11.21 -1.54
N TYR A 174 -26.82 -11.73 -1.50
CA TYR A 174 -27.60 -11.81 -0.25
C TYR A 174 -27.20 -12.98 0.65
N VAL A 175 -26.71 -14.09 0.08
CA VAL A 175 -26.40 -15.32 0.83
C VAL A 175 -25.10 -15.16 1.62
N ILE A 176 -24.07 -14.54 1.04
CA ILE A 176 -22.77 -14.38 1.71
C ILE A 176 -22.82 -13.30 2.80
N PHE A 177 -23.56 -12.20 2.59
CA PHE A 177 -23.79 -11.21 3.64
C PHE A 177 -24.63 -11.77 4.80
N ALA A 178 -25.56 -12.70 4.53
CA ALA A 178 -26.30 -13.40 5.57
C ALA A 178 -25.42 -14.36 6.40
N TRP A 179 -24.46 -15.05 5.76
CA TRP A 179 -23.52 -15.93 6.46
C TRP A 179 -22.42 -15.19 7.25
N ALA A 180 -22.04 -13.97 6.84
CA ALA A 180 -21.01 -13.20 7.54
C ALA A 180 -21.55 -12.40 8.75
N CYS A 181 -22.88 -12.27 8.89
CA CYS A 181 -23.54 -11.50 9.95
C CYS A 181 -24.19 -12.38 11.04
N CYS A 182 -24.00 -13.70 10.97
CA CYS A 182 -24.46 -14.68 11.95
C CYS A 182 -23.24 -15.38 12.56
#